data_AF-A0A957W7X3-F1
#
_entry.id   AF-A0A957W7X3-F1
#
_cell.length_a   1.000
_cell.length_b   1.000
_cell.length_c   1.000
_cell.angle_alpha   90.00
_cell.angle_beta   90.00
_cell.angle_gamma   90.00
#
_symmetry.space_group_name_H-M   'P 1'
#
loop_
_entity.id
_entity.type
_entity.pdbx_description
1 polymer ?
#
loop_
_entity_poly.entity_id
_entity_poly.type
_entity_poly.pdbx_seq_one_letter_code
_entity_poly.pdbx_strand_id
1 'polypeptide(L)'
;GYEADTAVSATDELFHPPSGWVHVILYWTADGPITTEERPTVRLVGPEGVWGVSLDRPGDALKLYPPARWFENDQAAPKIIRHDLDVNLNPVTPPGVYQLVIEVGTEQYTLGEVEVRP
;
A
#
# COMPACT_ATOMS: atom_id res chain seq x y z
N GLY A 1 9.76 2.11 -5.43
CA GLY A 1 8.94 1.81 -6.63
C GLY A 1 7.67 1.12 -6.20
N TYR A 2 6.71 0.91 -7.11
CA TYR A 2 5.47 0.20 -6.78
C TYR A 2 4.86 -0.47 -8.02
N GLU A 3 4.00 -1.45 -7.78
CA GLU A 3 3.01 -2.00 -8.71
C GLU A 3 1.65 -1.97 -8.00
N ALA A 4 0.57 -1.70 -8.72
CA ALA A 4 -0.77 -1.70 -8.17
C ALA A 4 -1.81 -2.03 -9.23
N ASP A 5 -2.95 -2.59 -8.82
CA ASP A 5 -4.11 -2.69 -9.70
C ASP A 5 -4.55 -1.29 -10.12
N THR A 6 -4.78 -1.11 -11.42
CA THR A 6 -5.25 0.17 -11.98
C THR A 6 -6.76 0.20 -12.19
N ALA A 7 -7.43 -0.95 -12.07
CA ALA A 7 -8.88 -1.04 -12.15
C ALA A 7 -9.42 -2.22 -11.35
N VAL A 8 -10.49 -1.99 -10.58
CA VAL A 8 -11.06 -2.92 -9.60
C VAL A 8 -12.57 -2.74 -9.50
N SER A 9 -13.31 -3.70 -8.96
CA SER A 9 -14.70 -3.51 -8.56
C SER A 9 -14.77 -3.26 -7.05
N ALA A 10 -15.72 -2.44 -6.59
CA ALA A 10 -15.89 -2.14 -5.16
C ALA A 10 -16.35 -3.36 -4.35
N THR A 11 -16.95 -4.34 -5.01
CA THR A 11 -17.45 -5.58 -4.43
C THR A 11 -16.77 -6.80 -5.04
N ASP A 12 -16.66 -7.86 -4.27
CA ASP A 12 -16.24 -9.18 -4.72
C ASP A 12 -17.19 -10.23 -4.14
N GLU A 13 -17.78 -11.07 -5.00
CA GLU A 13 -18.68 -12.15 -4.58
C GLU A 13 -17.99 -13.53 -4.56
N LEU A 14 -16.76 -13.63 -5.08
CA LEU A 14 -16.04 -14.88 -5.26
C LEU A 14 -15.12 -15.20 -4.08
N PHE A 15 -14.25 -14.28 -3.69
CA PHE A 15 -13.21 -14.55 -2.70
C PHE A 15 -13.45 -13.82 -1.37
N HIS A 16 -14.03 -12.62 -1.38
CA HIS A 16 -14.28 -11.84 -0.16
C HIS A 16 -15.58 -11.01 -0.17
N PRO A 17 -16.75 -11.63 0.03
CA PRO A 17 -17.99 -10.88 0.17
C PRO A 17 -17.97 -9.98 1.41
N PRO A 18 -18.46 -8.72 1.33
CA PRO A 18 -18.95 -8.01 0.16
C PRO A 18 -17.94 -7.04 -0.51
N SER A 19 -16.66 -7.03 -0.11
CA SER A 19 -15.68 -5.99 -0.46
C SER A 19 -14.68 -6.44 -1.52
N GLY A 20 -14.40 -5.55 -2.49
CA GLY A 20 -13.24 -5.66 -3.37
C GLY A 20 -11.94 -5.17 -2.72
N TRP A 21 -10.84 -5.30 -3.48
CA TRP A 21 -9.49 -5.00 -3.03
C TRP A 21 -8.71 -4.28 -4.12
N VAL A 22 -7.77 -3.41 -3.73
CA VAL A 22 -6.65 -2.99 -4.58
C VAL A 22 -5.41 -3.68 -4.06
N HIS A 23 -4.81 -4.54 -4.88
CA HIS A 23 -3.53 -5.17 -4.58
C HIS A 23 -2.40 -4.19 -4.88
N VAL A 24 -1.47 -4.03 -3.94
CA VAL A 24 -0.35 -3.09 -4.05
C VAL A 24 0.95 -3.79 -3.64
N ILE A 25 1.97 -3.70 -4.46
CA ILE A 25 3.33 -4.12 -4.14
C ILE A 25 4.20 -2.87 -4.04
N LEU A 26 4.79 -2.63 -2.88
CA LEU A 26 5.77 -1.56 -2.70
C LEU A 26 7.18 -2.15 -2.72
N TYR A 27 8.09 -1.44 -3.38
CA TYR A 27 9.51 -1.77 -3.44
C TYR A 27 10.31 -0.68 -2.75
N TRP A 28 10.87 -1.04 -1.61
CA TRP A 28 11.65 -0.14 -0.77
C TRP A 28 13.14 -0.35 -0.96
N THR A 29 13.85 0.76 -0.96
CA THR A 29 15.28 0.78 -0.72
C THR A 29 15.57 2.00 0.13
N ALA A 30 16.75 2.05 0.72
CA ALA A 30 17.19 3.23 1.45
C ALA A 30 18.65 3.49 1.08
N ASP A 31 19.05 4.75 1.18
CA ASP A 31 20.41 5.21 0.85
C ASP A 31 21.32 5.26 2.11
N GLY A 32 20.75 5.00 3.29
CA GLY A 32 21.46 4.96 4.55
C GLY A 32 20.62 4.34 5.69
N PRO A 33 21.21 4.19 6.89
CA PRO A 33 20.51 3.63 8.05
C PRO A 33 19.23 4.39 8.40
N ILE A 34 18.15 3.64 8.66
CA ILE A 34 16.85 4.18 9.11
C ILE A 34 16.68 3.84 10.58
N THR A 35 16.42 4.84 11.41
CA THR A 35 16.19 4.66 12.85
C THR A 35 14.72 4.85 13.25
N THR A 36 13.85 5.21 12.31
CA THR A 36 12.41 5.38 12.55
C THR A 36 11.68 4.05 12.37
N GLU A 37 10.63 3.85 13.17
CA GLU A 37 9.74 2.69 13.08
C GLU A 37 8.44 3.01 12.33
N GLU A 38 8.42 4.10 11.56
CA GLU A 38 7.27 4.50 10.77
C GLU A 38 6.87 3.39 9.79
N ARG A 39 5.57 3.14 9.68
CA ARG A 39 5.02 2.15 8.76
C ARG A 39 4.18 2.85 7.69
N PRO A 40 4.31 2.43 6.43
CA PRO A 40 3.53 3.00 5.36
C PRO A 40 2.05 2.64 5.54
N THR A 41 1.17 3.59 5.28
CA THR A 41 -0.27 3.35 5.10
C THR A 41 -0.64 3.71 3.68
N VAL A 42 -1.32 2.82 2.96
CA VAL A 42 -1.83 3.11 1.61
C VAL A 42 -3.32 3.39 1.69
N ARG A 43 -3.78 4.42 1.01
CA ARG A 43 -5.19 4.84 1.00
C ARG A 43 -5.69 5.02 -0.42
N LEU A 44 -6.96 4.68 -0.63
CA LEU A 44 -7.70 5.04 -1.84
C LEU A 44 -8.53 6.29 -1.53
N VAL A 45 -8.28 7.38 -2.26
CA VAL A 45 -8.85 8.70 -2.01
C VAL A 45 -9.67 9.16 -3.21
N GLY A 46 -10.94 9.44 -2.97
CA GLY A 46 -11.87 9.99 -3.96
C GLY A 46 -12.29 11.42 -3.61
N PRO A 47 -13.18 12.03 -4.41
CA PRO A 47 -13.64 13.41 -4.20
C PRO A 47 -14.27 13.65 -2.82
N GLU A 48 -14.89 12.62 -2.24
CA GLU A 48 -15.59 12.70 -0.94
C GLU A 48 -14.72 12.27 0.25
N GLY A 49 -13.46 11.87 0.02
CA GLY A 49 -12.53 11.45 1.07
C GLY A 49 -11.93 10.06 0.87
N VAL A 50 -11.59 9.38 1.95
CA VAL A 50 -10.93 8.07 1.93
C VAL A 50 -11.97 6.95 1.80
N TRP A 51 -11.81 6.09 0.79
CA TRP A 51 -12.71 4.98 0.46
C TRP A 51 -12.10 3.59 0.69
N GLY A 52 -10.80 3.53 0.94
CA GLY A 52 -10.10 2.31 1.31
C GLY A 52 -8.78 2.59 2.02
N VAL A 53 -8.37 1.66 2.87
CA VAL A 53 -7.11 1.73 3.62
C VAL A 53 -6.42 0.37 3.59
N SER A 54 -5.09 0.36 3.49
CA SER A 54 -4.28 -0.85 3.58
C SER A 54 -4.51 -1.58 4.89
N LEU A 55 -4.70 -2.89 4.82
CA LEU A 55 -4.87 -3.71 6.01
C LEU A 55 -3.54 -4.03 6.69
N ASP A 56 -3.55 -3.93 8.02
CA ASP A 56 -2.46 -4.41 8.85
C ASP A 56 -2.41 -5.94 8.83
N ARG A 57 -1.24 -6.51 8.52
CA ARG A 57 -1.03 -7.98 8.47
C ARG A 57 0.10 -8.38 9.41
N PRO A 58 -0.09 -9.34 10.33
CA PRO A 58 0.97 -9.76 11.24
C PRO A 58 2.26 -10.26 10.55
N GLY A 59 2.12 -10.84 9.35
CA GLY A 59 3.22 -11.38 8.55
C GLY A 59 3.72 -10.45 7.44
N ASP A 60 3.42 -9.15 7.49
CA ASP A 60 3.94 -8.23 6.47
C ASP A 60 5.48 -8.13 6.51
N ALA A 61 6.06 -7.76 5.36
CA ALA A 61 7.52 -7.73 5.18
C ALA A 61 8.21 -6.78 6.17
N LEU A 62 7.56 -5.67 6.56
CA LEU A 62 8.15 -4.64 7.41
C LEU A 62 8.06 -4.96 8.90
N LYS A 63 7.21 -5.89 9.31
CA LYS A 63 7.21 -6.47 10.65
C LYS A 63 8.27 -7.55 10.79
N LEU A 64 8.43 -8.39 9.76
CA LEU A 64 9.44 -9.45 9.77
C LEU A 64 10.86 -8.91 9.57
N TYR A 65 11.00 -7.89 8.72
CA TYR A 65 12.28 -7.27 8.38
C TYR A 65 12.17 -5.73 8.38
N PRO A 66 12.15 -5.11 9.58
CA PRO A 66 11.92 -3.68 9.73
C PRO A 66 13.05 -2.83 9.13
N PRO A 67 12.77 -1.54 8.79
CA PRO A 67 13.74 -0.62 8.19
C PRO A 67 15.09 -0.53 8.91
N ALA A 68 15.09 -0.60 10.25
CA ALA A 68 16.31 -0.61 11.05
C ALA A 68 17.28 -1.75 10.69
N ARG A 69 16.77 -2.87 10.15
CA ARG A 69 17.58 -4.02 9.72
C ARG A 69 18.10 -3.94 8.31
N TRP A 70 17.61 -2.99 7.49
CA TRP A 70 17.96 -2.93 6.06
C TRP A 70 19.44 -2.61 5.84
N PHE A 71 20.04 -1.88 6.78
CA PHE A 71 21.43 -1.41 6.75
C PHE A 71 22.35 -2.10 7.76
N GLU A 72 21.90 -3.19 8.39
CA GLU A 72 22.76 -3.97 9.29
C GLU A 72 23.92 -4.63 8.52
N ASN A 73 25.13 -4.54 9.10
CA ASN A 73 26.35 -5.26 8.69
C ASN A 73 27.03 -4.82 7.37
N ASP A 74 27.06 -3.52 7.08
CA ASP A 74 28.02 -2.92 6.13
C ASP A 74 27.97 -3.54 4.71
N GLN A 75 26.77 -3.90 4.25
CA GLN A 75 26.60 -4.55 2.95
C GLN A 75 26.75 -3.55 1.80
N ALA A 76 27.64 -3.89 0.85
CA ALA A 76 28.07 -3.04 -0.25
C ALA A 76 27.00 -2.72 -1.33
N ALA A 77 25.77 -3.20 -1.19
CA ALA A 77 24.70 -2.98 -2.16
C ALA A 77 23.34 -2.75 -1.47
N PRO A 78 22.51 -1.82 -1.98
CA PRO A 78 21.18 -1.55 -1.44
C PRO A 78 20.28 -2.79 -1.59
N LYS A 79 19.62 -3.19 -0.51
CA LYS A 79 18.57 -4.23 -0.56
C LYS A 79 17.30 -3.62 -1.15
N ILE A 80 16.62 -4.40 -1.98
CA ILE A 80 15.24 -4.10 -2.38
C ILE A 80 14.31 -4.96 -1.52
N ILE A 81 13.46 -4.31 -0.74
CA ILE A 81 12.47 -4.96 0.10
C ILE A 81 11.11 -4.87 -0.58
N ARG A 82 10.55 -6.03 -0.94
CA ARG A 82 9.20 -6.16 -1.46
C ARG A 82 8.22 -6.18 -0.28
N HIS A 83 7.17 -5.37 -0.37
CA HIS A 83 6.13 -5.25 0.64
C HIS A 83 4.74 -5.29 -0.03
N ASP A 84 4.09 -6.45 0.09
CA ASP A 84 2.76 -6.72 -0.47
C ASP A 84 1.66 -6.27 0.50
N LEU A 85 0.70 -5.50 -0.01
CA LEU A 85 -0.37 -4.83 0.73
C LEU A 85 -1.69 -4.98 -0.01
N ASP A 86 -2.79 -5.00 0.75
CA ASP A 86 -4.14 -4.95 0.18
C ASP A 86 -4.93 -3.79 0.79
N VAL A 87 -5.49 -2.95 -0.06
CA VAL A 87 -6.38 -1.86 0.33
C VAL A 87 -7.81 -2.36 0.24
N ASN A 88 -8.48 -2.46 1.38
CA ASN A 88 -9.88 -2.89 1.44
C ASN A 88 -10.79 -1.78 0.90
N LEU A 89 -11.66 -2.10 -0.05
CA LEU A 89 -12.65 -1.16 -0.57
C LEU A 89 -13.95 -1.24 0.22
N ASN A 90 -14.51 -0.08 0.50
CA ASN A 90 -15.89 -0.01 0.96
C ASN A 90 -16.82 -0.54 -0.16
N PRO A 91 -17.71 -1.52 0.10
CA PRO A 91 -18.63 -2.05 -0.91
C PRO A 91 -19.54 -1.00 -1.55
N VAL A 92 -19.78 0.12 -0.86
CA VAL A 92 -20.59 1.24 -1.39
C VAL A 92 -19.77 2.28 -2.15
N THR A 93 -18.48 2.03 -2.41
CA THR A 93 -17.62 2.94 -3.17
C THR A 93 -18.23 3.16 -4.57
N PRO A 94 -18.57 4.41 -4.94
CA PRO A 94 -19.10 4.69 -6.26
C PRO A 94 -18.11 4.35 -7.38
N PRO A 95 -18.58 3.99 -8.58
CA PRO A 95 -17.70 3.91 -9.74
C PRO A 95 -17.05 5.27 -10.06
N GLY A 96 -15.77 5.27 -10.43
CA GLY A 96 -15.03 6.49 -10.71
C GLY A 96 -13.52 6.31 -10.66
N VAL A 97 -12.77 7.41 -10.84
CA VAL A 97 -11.30 7.42 -10.73
C VAL A 97 -10.90 7.96 -9.37
N TYR A 98 -10.03 7.21 -8.69
CA TYR A 98 -9.56 7.49 -7.34
C TYR A 98 -8.03 7.60 -7.34
N GLN A 99 -7.48 8.37 -6.40
CA GLN A 99 -6.05 8.47 -6.18
C GLN A 99 -5.61 7.45 -5.14
N LEU A 100 -4.66 6.59 -5.49
CA LEU A 100 -3.94 5.74 -4.57
C LEU A 100 -2.78 6.54 -3.98
N VAL A 101 -2.76 6.71 -2.67
CA VAL A 101 -1.73 7.49 -1.96
C VAL A 101 -1.04 6.63 -0.91
N ILE A 102 0.23 6.89 -0.68
CA ILE A 102 1.00 6.32 0.41
C ILE A 102 1.38 7.43 1.39
N GLU A 103 1.22 7.13 2.68
CA GLU A 103 1.62 7.97 3.79
C GLU A 103 2.73 7.26 4.57
N VAL A 104 3.83 7.95 4.85
CA VAL A 104 4.93 7.47 5.71
C VAL A 104 5.33 8.62 6.64
N GLY A 105 5.15 8.45 7.94
CA GLY A 105 5.38 9.54 8.89
C GLY A 105 4.48 10.73 8.58
N THR A 106 5.08 11.88 8.28
CA THR A 106 4.37 13.11 7.86
C THR A 106 4.33 13.32 6.34
N GLU A 107 5.00 12.44 5.59
CA GLU A 107 5.11 12.54 4.13
C GLU A 107 3.96 11.80 3.46
N GLN A 108 3.46 12.34 2.35
CA GLN A 108 2.45 11.71 1.51
C GLN A 108 2.87 11.79 0.04
N TYR A 109 2.72 10.67 -0.67
CA TYR A 109 3.02 10.56 -2.09
C TYR A 109 1.84 9.93 -2.84
N THR A 110 1.61 10.39 -4.08
CA THR A 110 0.65 9.75 -4.97
C THR A 110 1.32 8.58 -5.68
N LEU A 111 0.72 7.39 -5.56
CA LEU A 111 1.12 6.20 -6.29
C LEU A 111 0.45 6.17 -7.67
N GLY A 112 -0.78 6.66 -7.82
CA GLY A 112 -1.41 6.77 -9.14
C GLY A 112 -2.91 6.64 -9.08
N GLU A 113 -3.52 6.49 -10.26
CA GLU A 113 -4.97 6.40 -10.39
C GLU A 113 -5.45 4.95 -10.40
N VAL A 114 -6.61 4.73 -9.78
CA VAL A 114 -7.34 3.46 -9.79
C VAL A 114 -8.77 3.73 -10.24
N GLU A 115 -9.21 3.03 -11.28
CA GLU A 115 -10.60 3.03 -11.75
C GLU A 115 -11.42 2.04 -10.93
N VAL A 116 -12.38 2.53 -10.15
CA VAL A 116 -13.42 1.69 -9.54
C VAL A 116 -14.53 1.51 -10.57
N ARG A 117 -14.77 0.25 -10.94
CA ARG A 117 -15.78 -0.18 -11.90
C ARG A 117 -17.05 -0.64 -11.19
N PRO A 118 -18.18 -0.68 -11.92
CA PRO A 118 -19.41 -1.30 -11.43
C PRO A 118 -19.24 -2.75 -10.99
#